data_AF-A0A9P6J7R5-F1
#
_entry.id   AF-A0A9P6J7R5-F1
#
_cell.length_a   1.000
_cell.length_b   1.000
_cell.length_c   1.000
_cell.angle_alpha   90.00
_cell.angle_beta   90.00
_cell.angle_gamma   90.00
#
_symmetry.space_group_name_H-M   'P 1'
#
loop_
_entity.id
_entity.type
_entity.pdbx_description
1 polymer ?
#
loop_
_entity_poly.entity_id
_entity_poly.type
_entity_poly.pdbx_seq_one_letter_code
_entity_poly.pdbx_strand_id
1 'polypeptide(L)'
;MYFTTFSLLGCILLAGHGFAHSMMTTPRGRGNVEWWGTCASGFGCHGPCESKRAQAPILNDPTYPIQTIRRGDTLSIQWQRFNHPGGFVRLTMVPFEESDEWTAFNAANHAKFSCYESNCGPDDPSDAYFGPMNGAGDGICSTSFKVPEDLPDGKATLQWIWYGGGVYYGQSKAGFGEYYTCTDYVVEGGQPLVPRGSGGDLRVWQGGDASNPGTDVCKYWSSNRVGDCSFGDRKPANPRPDDLLSQSLEPCSVAGSFVGKAAEFETGGGTRHLRKRWGRGVRSDAYVNSKIVEAAIELDDRRPIYLI
;
A
#
# COMPACT_ATOMS: atom_id res chain seq x y z
N MET A 1 -37.05 32.38 -42.72
CA MET A 1 -37.55 31.63 -41.55
C MET A 1 -37.13 30.18 -41.70
N TYR A 2 -35.96 29.81 -41.17
CA TYR A 2 -35.55 28.42 -40.94
C TYR A 2 -34.57 28.47 -39.77
N PHE A 3 -35.03 28.00 -38.61
CA PHE A 3 -34.19 27.78 -37.43
C PHE A 3 -33.61 26.38 -37.55
N THR A 4 -32.30 26.25 -37.70
CA THR A 4 -31.56 25.01 -37.48
C THR A 4 -31.00 25.06 -36.06
N THR A 5 -31.62 24.29 -35.16
CA THR A 5 -31.11 24.00 -33.82
C THR A 5 -29.95 23.01 -33.93
N PHE A 6 -28.72 23.47 -33.62
CA PHE A 6 -27.60 22.59 -33.32
C PHE A 6 -27.61 22.27 -31.81
N SER A 7 -27.98 21.03 -31.48
CA SER A 7 -27.78 20.47 -30.14
C SER A 7 -26.29 20.20 -29.91
N LEU A 8 -25.67 21.02 -29.07
CA LEU A 8 -24.39 20.72 -28.44
C LEU A 8 -24.61 19.67 -27.34
N LEU A 9 -24.67 18.40 -27.71
CA LEU A 9 -24.32 17.30 -26.82
C LEU A 9 -22.78 17.26 -26.76
N GLY A 10 -22.20 18.11 -25.91
CA GLY A 10 -20.79 18.03 -25.56
C GLY A 10 -20.57 16.79 -24.71
N CYS A 11 -19.85 15.82 -25.28
CA CYS A 11 -19.38 14.60 -24.63
C CYS A 11 -18.80 14.90 -23.24
N ILE A 12 -19.50 14.49 -22.18
CA ILE A 12 -18.87 14.18 -20.90
C ILE A 12 -18.10 12.88 -21.15
N LEU A 13 -16.87 13.02 -21.66
CA LEU A 13 -15.88 11.95 -21.59
C LEU A 13 -15.58 11.76 -20.10
N LEU A 14 -16.19 10.72 -19.53
CA LEU A 14 -15.83 10.14 -18.25
C LEU A 14 -14.31 9.94 -18.24
N ALA A 15 -13.62 10.78 -17.50
CA ALA A 15 -12.22 10.60 -17.13
C ALA A 15 -12.13 9.44 -16.14
N GLY A 16 -12.36 8.22 -16.62
CA GLY A 16 -11.87 7.01 -15.99
C GLY A 16 -10.37 6.94 -16.23
N HIS A 17 -9.60 7.74 -15.49
CA HIS A 17 -8.19 7.42 -15.33
C HIS A 17 -8.19 6.12 -14.53
N GLY A 18 -7.97 5.00 -15.22
CA GLY A 18 -7.67 3.74 -14.58
C GLY A 18 -6.43 3.97 -13.71
N PHE A 19 -6.64 4.12 -12.41
CA PHE A 19 -5.55 4.10 -11.46
C PHE A 19 -5.06 2.65 -11.45
N ALA A 20 -4.05 2.32 -12.27
CA ALA A 20 -3.50 0.96 -12.33
C ALA A 20 -2.85 0.54 -10.99
N HIS A 21 -2.63 1.48 -10.08
CA HIS A 21 -1.91 1.26 -8.83
C HIS A 21 -2.84 0.99 -7.66
N SER A 22 -2.44 0.06 -6.79
CA SER A 22 -3.20 -0.22 -5.58
C SER A 22 -3.29 1.01 -4.67
N MET A 23 -4.50 1.33 -4.25
CA MET A 23 -4.77 2.41 -3.31
C MET A 23 -5.99 2.08 -2.45
N MET A 24 -5.95 2.55 -1.20
CA MET A 24 -7.13 2.52 -0.34
C MET A 24 -8.22 3.41 -0.94
N THR A 25 -9.39 2.84 -1.19
CA THR A 25 -10.56 3.52 -1.75
C THR A 25 -11.54 3.96 -0.67
N THR A 26 -11.67 3.17 0.40
CA THR A 26 -12.49 3.49 1.56
C THR A 26 -11.73 3.16 2.84
N PRO A 27 -11.65 4.07 3.81
CA PRO A 27 -12.07 5.47 3.75
C PRO A 27 -11.30 6.29 2.71
N ARG A 28 -11.77 7.50 2.42
CA ARG A 28 -11.06 8.44 1.54
C ARG A 28 -9.71 8.80 2.15
N GLY A 29 -8.64 8.64 1.37
CA GLY A 29 -7.30 9.09 1.78
C GLY A 29 -7.21 10.61 1.91
N ARG A 30 -6.24 11.07 2.71
CA ARG A 30 -5.78 12.46 2.83
C ARG A 30 -5.44 13.00 1.45
N GLY A 31 -4.92 12.12 0.59
CA GLY A 31 -4.57 12.40 -0.78
C GLY A 31 -3.20 13.04 -0.89
N ASN A 32 -2.68 13.02 -2.10
CA ASN A 32 -1.43 13.67 -2.46
C ASN A 32 -1.68 14.53 -3.71
N VAL A 33 -1.38 15.83 -3.62
CA VAL A 33 -1.54 16.78 -4.73
C VAL A 33 -0.46 16.61 -5.80
N GLU A 34 0.75 16.24 -5.40
CA GLU A 34 1.89 15.95 -6.28
C GLU A 34 1.66 14.67 -7.11
N TRP A 35 1.00 13.67 -6.53
CA TRP A 35 0.83 12.32 -7.11
C TRP A 35 -0.64 11.89 -7.28
N TRP A 36 -1.55 12.86 -7.44
CA TRP A 36 -2.97 12.62 -7.76
C TRP A 36 -3.72 11.66 -6.83
N GLY A 37 -3.32 11.56 -5.55
CA GLY A 37 -4.09 10.86 -4.51
C GLY A 37 -3.38 9.70 -3.83
N THR A 38 -2.37 9.08 -4.43
CA THR A 38 -1.60 7.96 -3.84
C THR A 38 -0.10 8.19 -4.00
N CYS A 39 0.73 7.48 -3.24
CA CYS A 39 2.18 7.66 -3.26
C CYS A 39 2.88 6.30 -3.09
N ALA A 40 3.75 5.95 -4.04
CA ALA A 40 4.55 4.72 -4.01
C ALA A 40 6.03 5.02 -3.77
N SER A 41 6.76 4.11 -3.11
CA SER A 41 8.19 4.30 -2.88
C SER A 41 8.98 4.43 -4.18
N GLY A 42 8.55 3.74 -5.25
CA GLY A 42 9.11 3.88 -6.60
C GLY A 42 9.07 5.29 -7.18
N PHE A 43 8.07 6.08 -6.78
CA PHE A 43 7.89 7.49 -7.18
C PHE A 43 8.60 8.47 -6.22
N GLY A 44 9.43 7.98 -5.30
CA GLY A 44 10.14 8.80 -4.32
C GLY A 44 9.35 9.08 -3.04
N CYS A 45 8.26 8.35 -2.80
CA CYS A 45 7.53 8.48 -1.54
C CYS A 45 8.25 7.73 -0.41
N HIS A 46 8.41 8.39 0.73
CA HIS A 46 9.14 7.81 1.87
C HIS A 46 8.22 7.39 3.02
N GLY A 47 6.89 7.49 2.84
CA GLY A 47 5.92 7.32 3.91
C GLY A 47 6.11 8.32 5.05
N PRO A 48 5.51 8.08 6.23
CA PRO A 48 4.56 7.01 6.51
C PRO A 48 3.20 7.21 5.83
N CYS A 49 2.88 8.44 5.42
CA CYS A 49 1.67 8.77 4.66
C CYS A 49 2.03 9.19 3.23
N GLU A 50 1.02 9.22 2.37
CA GLU A 50 1.13 9.75 1.01
C GLU A 50 1.49 11.24 0.99
N SER A 51 1.10 12.02 2.00
CA SER A 51 1.41 13.45 2.10
C SER A 51 1.67 13.86 3.55
N LYS A 52 2.37 14.98 3.73
CA LYS A 52 2.71 15.50 5.07
C LYS A 52 1.44 15.96 5.79
N ARG A 53 1.43 15.85 7.12
CA ARG A 53 0.36 16.34 8.00
C ARG A 53 -0.02 17.79 7.72
N ALA A 54 0.95 18.66 7.45
CA ALA A 54 0.71 20.08 7.13
C ALA A 54 -0.13 20.29 5.85
N GLN A 55 -0.18 19.30 4.96
CA GLN A 55 -0.95 19.31 3.72
C GLN A 55 -2.31 18.62 3.88
N ALA A 56 -2.62 18.09 5.07
CA ALA A 56 -3.83 17.32 5.30
C ALA A 56 -5.09 18.18 5.11
N PRO A 57 -6.08 17.73 4.33
CA PRO A 57 -7.33 18.47 4.11
C PRO A 57 -8.09 18.80 5.40
N ILE A 58 -8.00 17.94 6.44
CA ILE A 58 -8.61 18.18 7.76
C ILE A 58 -8.13 19.47 8.46
N LEU A 59 -7.04 20.08 7.98
CA LEU A 59 -6.53 21.36 8.47
C LEU A 59 -7.02 22.55 7.66
N ASN A 60 -7.14 22.40 6.34
CA ASN A 60 -7.15 23.52 5.41
C ASN A 60 -8.34 23.51 4.44
N ASP A 61 -9.08 22.41 4.36
CA ASP A 61 -10.20 22.24 3.44
C ASP A 61 -11.53 22.17 4.21
N PRO A 62 -12.36 23.24 4.17
CA PRO A 62 -13.65 23.25 4.85
C PRO A 62 -14.69 22.31 4.20
N THR A 63 -14.41 21.78 3.01
CA THR A 63 -15.26 20.84 2.30
C THR A 63 -14.85 19.38 2.51
N TYR A 64 -13.72 19.14 3.19
CA TYR A 64 -13.27 17.79 3.48
C TYR A 64 -14.26 17.12 4.46
N PRO A 65 -14.84 15.96 4.09
CA PRO A 65 -15.82 15.29 4.94
C PRO A 65 -15.10 14.63 6.12
N ILE A 66 -14.91 15.38 7.20
CA ILE A 66 -14.31 14.87 8.44
C ILE A 66 -15.25 13.82 9.03
N GLN A 67 -14.73 12.61 9.22
CA GLN A 67 -15.46 11.53 9.87
C GLN A 67 -15.13 11.52 11.36
N THR A 68 -16.18 11.53 12.19
CA THR A 68 -16.06 11.30 13.63
C THR A 68 -16.24 9.81 13.93
N ILE A 69 -15.30 9.24 14.69
CA ILE A 69 -15.27 7.83 15.10
C ILE A 69 -15.08 7.74 16.63
N ARG A 70 -15.30 6.56 17.21
CA ARG A 70 -15.13 6.31 18.64
C ARG A 70 -14.09 5.22 18.90
N ARG A 71 -13.44 5.27 20.06
CA ARG A 71 -12.59 4.16 20.52
C ARG A 71 -13.38 2.84 20.53
N GLY A 72 -12.80 1.80 19.94
CA GLY A 72 -13.41 0.49 19.82
C GLY A 72 -14.38 0.31 18.64
N ASP A 73 -14.68 1.37 17.87
CA ASP A 73 -15.44 1.22 16.63
C ASP A 73 -14.71 0.31 15.64
N THR A 74 -15.46 -0.35 14.77
CA THR A 74 -14.91 -1.14 13.66
C THR A 74 -15.08 -0.39 12.35
N LEU A 75 -13.97 -0.02 11.73
CA LEU A 75 -13.92 0.65 10.44
C LEU A 75 -13.86 -0.39 9.32
N SER A 76 -14.60 -0.15 8.23
CA SER A 76 -14.47 -0.91 6.98
C SER A 76 -13.41 -0.27 6.11
N ILE A 77 -12.39 -1.05 5.75
CA ILE A 77 -11.28 -0.62 4.91
C ILE A 77 -11.33 -1.38 3.59
N GLN A 78 -11.23 -0.67 2.47
CA GLN A 78 -11.36 -1.21 1.13
C GLN A 78 -10.28 -0.65 0.21
N TRP A 79 -9.84 -1.46 -0.74
CA TRP A 79 -8.96 -1.08 -1.82
C TRP A 79 -9.35 -1.85 -3.08
N GLN A 80 -9.01 -1.29 -4.24
CA GLN A 80 -9.18 -1.98 -5.51
C GLN A 80 -7.98 -2.89 -5.76
N ARG A 81 -8.24 -4.11 -6.23
CA ARG A 81 -7.19 -5.07 -6.56
C ARG A 81 -6.36 -4.62 -7.75
N PHE A 82 -7.05 -4.23 -8.83
CA PHE A 82 -6.51 -3.97 -10.16
C PHE A 82 -5.70 -5.18 -10.71
N ASN A 83 -4.61 -4.91 -11.41
CA ASN A 83 -3.75 -5.90 -12.05
C ASN A 83 -2.51 -6.27 -11.21
N HIS A 84 -2.52 -5.98 -9.90
CA HIS A 84 -1.39 -6.26 -9.03
C HIS A 84 -1.74 -7.28 -7.95
N PRO A 85 -1.23 -8.52 -8.04
CA PRO A 85 -1.50 -9.56 -7.05
C PRO A 85 -0.59 -9.49 -5.82
N GLY A 86 -1.07 -10.15 -4.76
CA GLY A 86 -0.36 -10.50 -3.54
C GLY A 86 0.19 -9.35 -2.72
N GLY A 87 1.00 -9.73 -1.74
CA GLY A 87 1.51 -8.85 -0.71
C GLY A 87 0.61 -8.77 0.52
N PHE A 88 0.88 -7.75 1.31
CA PHE A 88 0.30 -7.55 2.63
C PHE A 88 -0.25 -6.14 2.73
N VAL A 89 -1.34 -6.00 3.49
CA VAL A 89 -1.84 -4.72 3.96
C VAL A 89 -1.54 -4.60 5.45
N ARG A 90 -0.90 -3.50 5.85
CA ARG A 90 -0.77 -3.10 7.26
C ARG A 90 -1.67 -1.91 7.53
N LEU A 91 -2.44 -2.01 8.61
CA LEU A 91 -3.28 -0.95 9.13
C LEU A 91 -2.84 -0.58 10.54
N THR A 92 -2.62 0.70 10.77
CA THR A 92 -2.26 1.24 12.09
C THR A 92 -2.85 2.63 12.26
N MET A 93 -3.25 3.01 13.48
CA MET A 93 -3.76 4.34 13.76
C MET A 93 -2.96 5.03 14.87
N VAL A 94 -2.67 6.32 14.71
CA VAL A 94 -1.90 7.16 15.65
C VAL A 94 -2.56 8.53 15.82
N PRO A 95 -2.25 9.28 16.88
CA PRO A 95 -2.65 10.69 16.97
C PRO A 95 -2.17 11.48 15.75
N PHE A 96 -2.99 12.41 15.26
CA PHE A 96 -2.71 13.17 14.05
C PHE A 96 -1.37 13.90 14.11
N GLU A 97 -1.00 14.40 15.30
CA GLU A 97 0.27 15.09 15.51
C GLU A 97 1.50 14.18 15.30
N GLU A 98 1.34 12.86 15.44
CA GLU A 98 2.41 11.87 15.26
C GLU A 98 2.43 11.28 13.83
N SER A 99 1.54 11.73 12.93
CA SER A 99 1.29 11.08 11.63
C SER A 99 2.37 11.28 10.55
N ASP A 100 3.38 12.12 10.80
CA ASP A 100 4.57 12.22 9.93
C ASP A 100 5.70 11.26 10.36
N GLU A 101 5.55 10.59 11.51
CA GLU A 101 6.62 9.81 12.14
C GLU A 101 6.42 8.29 11.99
N TRP A 102 7.31 7.65 11.24
CA TRP A 102 7.36 6.18 11.14
C TRP A 102 7.43 5.48 12.51
N THR A 103 8.14 6.10 13.46
CA THR A 103 8.31 5.55 14.80
C THR A 103 6.98 5.44 15.56
N ALA A 104 6.04 6.37 15.34
CA ALA A 104 4.73 6.33 15.96
C ALA A 104 3.91 5.14 15.45
N PHE A 105 3.83 4.96 14.13
CA PHE A 105 3.12 3.83 13.53
C PHE A 105 3.77 2.48 13.88
N ASN A 106 5.10 2.42 13.90
CA ASN A 106 5.79 1.18 14.24
C ASN A 106 5.73 0.84 15.74
N ALA A 107 5.62 1.83 16.62
CA ALA A 107 5.48 1.62 18.06
C ALA A 107 4.05 1.30 18.50
N ALA A 108 3.06 1.51 17.64
CA ALA A 108 1.67 1.17 17.93
C ALA A 108 1.52 -0.35 18.13
N ASN A 109 0.98 -0.73 19.28
CA ASN A 109 0.70 -2.12 19.63
C ASN A 109 -0.59 -2.66 18.98
N HIS A 110 -1.30 -1.82 18.21
CA HIS A 110 -2.60 -2.10 17.59
C HIS A 110 -2.55 -2.11 16.04
N ALA A 111 -1.61 -2.88 15.47
CA ALA A 111 -1.55 -3.05 14.02
C ALA A 111 -2.40 -4.23 13.55
N LYS A 112 -3.14 -4.06 12.45
CA LYS A 112 -3.73 -5.18 11.72
C LYS A 112 -2.92 -5.47 10.47
N PHE A 113 -2.66 -6.74 10.23
CA PHE A 113 -2.04 -7.25 9.02
C PHE A 113 -3.04 -8.14 8.30
N SER A 114 -3.14 -7.98 6.98
CA SER A 114 -4.01 -8.77 6.12
C SER A 114 -3.23 -9.20 4.89
N CYS A 115 -3.51 -10.38 4.35
CA CYS A 115 -3.20 -10.61 2.95
C CYS A 115 -3.93 -9.59 2.07
N TYR A 116 -3.25 -9.11 1.03
CA TYR A 116 -3.79 -8.12 0.10
C TYR A 116 -5.07 -8.62 -0.60
N GLU A 117 -5.11 -9.91 -0.98
CA GLU A 117 -6.25 -10.52 -1.68
C GLU A 117 -7.08 -11.44 -0.76
N SER A 118 -7.37 -11.02 0.47
CA SER A 118 -8.02 -11.90 1.45
C SER A 118 -9.48 -12.27 1.17
N ASN A 119 -10.17 -11.48 0.34
CA ASN A 119 -11.56 -11.69 -0.04
C ASN A 119 -11.88 -11.19 -1.46
N CYS A 120 -10.86 -10.99 -2.26
CA CYS A 120 -10.91 -10.61 -3.67
C CYS A 120 -9.92 -11.49 -4.45
N GLY A 121 -9.88 -11.40 -5.77
CA GLY A 121 -8.95 -12.16 -6.59
C GLY A 121 -9.00 -11.72 -8.06
N PRO A 122 -8.20 -12.37 -8.92
CA PRO A 122 -8.24 -12.09 -10.36
C PRO A 122 -9.54 -12.56 -11.00
N ASP A 123 -9.92 -11.90 -12.09
CA ASP A 123 -11.04 -12.32 -12.95
C ASP A 123 -10.66 -13.58 -13.75
N ASP A 124 -9.41 -13.66 -14.22
CA ASP A 124 -8.82 -14.86 -14.81
C ASP A 124 -7.72 -15.44 -13.89
N PRO A 125 -8.02 -16.49 -13.12
CA PRO A 125 -7.04 -17.16 -12.26
C PRO A 125 -5.98 -17.94 -13.06
N SER A 126 -6.18 -18.14 -14.36
CA SER A 126 -5.32 -18.92 -15.26
C SER A 126 -4.62 -18.07 -16.34
N ASP A 127 -4.51 -16.76 -16.11
CA ASP A 127 -3.95 -15.81 -17.06
C ASP A 127 -2.59 -16.28 -17.63
N ALA A 128 -2.53 -16.44 -18.95
CA ALA A 128 -1.36 -16.98 -19.64
C ALA A 128 -0.18 -16.00 -19.70
N TYR A 129 -0.43 -14.69 -19.52
CA TYR A 129 0.57 -13.64 -19.60
C TYR A 129 1.20 -13.38 -18.23
N PHE A 130 0.38 -13.19 -17.19
CA PHE A 130 0.85 -12.90 -15.84
C PHE A 130 1.12 -14.17 -15.02
N GLY A 131 0.53 -15.30 -15.42
CA GLY A 131 0.65 -16.59 -14.76
C GLY A 131 -0.46 -16.87 -13.74
N PRO A 132 -0.43 -18.05 -13.09
CA PRO A 132 -1.48 -18.48 -12.18
C PRO A 132 -1.73 -17.49 -11.04
N MET A 133 -3.00 -17.15 -10.86
CA MET A 133 -3.50 -16.20 -9.85
C MET A 133 -2.93 -14.79 -9.95
N ASN A 134 -2.32 -14.43 -11.08
CA ASN A 134 -1.70 -13.12 -11.29
C ASN A 134 -2.46 -12.25 -12.31
N GLY A 135 -3.56 -12.75 -12.87
CA GLY A 135 -4.39 -12.00 -13.82
C GLY A 135 -4.92 -10.69 -13.23
N ALA A 136 -5.46 -9.83 -14.08
CA ALA A 136 -6.17 -8.63 -13.64
C ALA A 136 -7.46 -8.97 -12.90
N GLY A 137 -7.98 -8.04 -12.11
CA GLY A 137 -9.28 -8.16 -11.44
C GLY A 137 -9.76 -6.82 -10.91
N ASP A 138 -11.04 -6.52 -11.09
CA ASP A 138 -11.67 -5.27 -10.62
C ASP A 138 -12.31 -5.38 -9.23
N GLY A 139 -12.18 -6.56 -8.60
CA GLY A 139 -12.73 -6.85 -7.28
C GLY A 139 -12.26 -5.87 -6.20
N ILE A 140 -13.21 -5.46 -5.35
CA ILE A 140 -12.94 -4.68 -4.15
C ILE A 140 -12.46 -5.64 -3.06
N CYS A 141 -11.20 -5.48 -2.69
CA CYS A 141 -10.62 -6.15 -1.53
C CYS A 141 -10.97 -5.35 -0.28
N SER A 142 -11.15 -6.05 0.85
CA SER A 142 -11.52 -5.36 2.08
C SER A 142 -11.10 -6.09 3.35
N THR A 143 -11.04 -5.32 4.42
CA THR A 143 -10.81 -5.81 5.77
C THR A 143 -11.48 -4.88 6.78
N SER A 144 -11.52 -5.29 8.04
CA SER A 144 -12.00 -4.45 9.15
C SER A 144 -10.84 -4.00 10.04
N PHE A 145 -10.94 -2.81 10.62
CA PHE A 145 -9.96 -2.28 11.58
C PHE A 145 -10.66 -1.78 12.84
N LYS A 146 -10.23 -2.24 14.02
CA LYS A 146 -10.78 -1.77 15.29
C LYS A 146 -10.01 -0.52 15.73
N VAL A 147 -10.71 0.57 15.99
CA VAL A 147 -10.13 1.82 16.50
C VAL A 147 -9.47 1.54 17.86
N PRO A 148 -8.17 1.83 18.04
CA PRO A 148 -7.44 1.54 19.28
C PRO A 148 -8.04 2.23 20.50
N GLU A 149 -7.99 1.56 21.65
CA GLU A 149 -8.51 2.08 22.92
C GLU A 149 -7.53 3.05 23.60
N ASP A 150 -6.28 3.09 23.14
CA ASP A 150 -5.23 3.98 23.64
C ASP A 150 -5.12 5.31 22.87
N LEU A 151 -6.05 5.52 21.92
CA LEU A 151 -6.13 6.73 21.11
C LEU A 151 -6.94 7.81 21.85
N PRO A 152 -6.33 8.94 22.24
CA PRO A 152 -7.05 10.01 22.92
C PRO A 152 -8.13 10.62 22.01
N ASP A 153 -9.10 11.30 22.62
CA ASP A 153 -10.03 12.15 21.87
C ASP A 153 -9.24 13.25 21.11
N GLY A 154 -9.69 13.58 19.91
CA GLY A 154 -9.03 14.53 19.02
C GLY A 154 -8.75 13.96 17.62
N LYS A 155 -7.92 14.66 16.85
CA LYS A 155 -7.58 14.23 15.48
C LYS A 155 -6.68 12.99 15.51
N ALA A 156 -6.94 12.04 14.64
CA ALA A 156 -6.14 10.83 14.47
C ALA A 156 -5.93 10.50 13.00
N THR A 157 -4.92 9.70 12.71
CA THR A 157 -4.60 9.25 11.35
C THR A 157 -4.54 7.73 11.31
N LEU A 158 -5.37 7.12 10.47
CA LEU A 158 -5.24 5.75 10.02
C LEU A 158 -4.21 5.70 8.90
N GLN A 159 -3.28 4.76 8.94
CA GLN A 159 -2.38 4.43 7.86
C GLN A 159 -2.78 3.08 7.26
N TRP A 160 -2.81 3.05 5.94
CA TRP A 160 -2.85 1.88 5.09
C TRP A 160 -1.52 1.80 4.32
N ILE A 161 -0.85 0.65 4.42
CA ILE A 161 0.33 0.36 3.60
C ILE A 161 0.09 -0.94 2.85
N TRP A 162 0.33 -0.94 1.54
CA TRP A 162 0.50 -2.17 0.77
C TRP A 162 1.96 -2.39 0.40
N TYR A 163 2.44 -3.61 0.62
CA TYR A 163 3.83 -4.00 0.40
C TYR A 163 3.93 -5.46 0.02
N GLY A 164 4.99 -5.80 -0.72
CA GLY A 164 5.20 -7.16 -1.22
C GLY A 164 4.26 -7.55 -2.38
N GLY A 165 3.62 -6.57 -3.02
CA GLY A 165 2.90 -6.78 -4.27
C GLY A 165 3.84 -7.10 -5.43
N GLY A 166 3.35 -7.76 -6.47
CA GLY A 166 4.17 -8.10 -7.63
C GLY A 166 3.51 -7.94 -8.97
N VAL A 167 4.22 -8.44 -9.99
CA VAL A 167 3.87 -8.29 -11.41
C VAL A 167 4.08 -6.85 -11.90
N TYR A 168 5.23 -6.27 -11.54
CA TYR A 168 5.61 -4.91 -11.95
C TYR A 168 5.77 -4.82 -13.48
N TYR A 169 4.98 -3.98 -14.14
CA TYR A 169 4.90 -3.85 -15.61
C TYR A 169 4.82 -5.21 -16.33
N GLY A 170 3.99 -6.12 -15.81
CA GLY A 170 3.77 -7.45 -16.40
C GLY A 170 4.91 -8.44 -16.20
N GLN A 171 5.99 -8.06 -15.52
CA GLN A 171 7.07 -8.96 -15.17
C GLN A 171 6.67 -9.80 -13.97
N SER A 172 6.22 -11.04 -14.20
CA SER A 172 5.72 -11.96 -13.16
C SER A 172 6.70 -12.25 -12.02
N LYS A 173 7.99 -11.94 -12.19
CA LYS A 173 9.03 -12.11 -11.16
C LYS A 173 9.39 -10.83 -10.40
N ALA A 174 8.88 -9.69 -10.85
CA ALA A 174 9.24 -8.39 -10.32
C ALA A 174 8.24 -7.92 -9.26
N GLY A 175 8.76 -7.40 -8.15
CA GLY A 175 7.95 -6.86 -7.06
C GLY A 175 7.90 -5.33 -7.04
N PHE A 176 6.77 -4.83 -6.55
CA PHE A 176 6.53 -3.42 -6.31
C PHE A 176 7.26 -2.89 -5.07
N GLY A 177 7.44 -1.59 -5.04
CA GLY A 177 7.69 -0.83 -3.83
C GLY A 177 6.46 -0.76 -2.93
N GLU A 178 6.58 0.05 -1.88
CA GLU A 178 5.53 0.22 -0.87
C GLU A 178 4.59 1.35 -1.27
N TYR A 179 3.29 1.15 -1.06
CA TYR A 179 2.24 2.12 -1.33
C TYR A 179 1.64 2.59 -0.02
N TYR A 180 1.47 3.91 0.11
CA TYR A 180 1.00 4.52 1.35
C TYR A 180 -0.30 5.26 1.10
N THR A 181 -1.23 5.15 2.04
CA THR A 181 -2.41 6.02 2.11
C THR A 181 -2.79 6.22 3.55
N CYS A 182 -3.07 7.45 3.95
CA CYS A 182 -3.49 7.82 5.28
C CYS A 182 -4.86 8.47 5.23
N THR A 183 -5.70 8.23 6.23
CA THR A 183 -6.98 8.92 6.40
C THR A 183 -7.03 9.56 7.76
N ASP A 184 -7.45 10.81 7.78
CA ASP A 184 -7.61 11.57 9.01
C ASP A 184 -9.06 11.53 9.53
N TYR A 185 -9.18 11.39 10.84
CA TYR A 185 -10.43 11.24 11.59
C TYR A 185 -10.47 12.20 12.79
N VAL A 186 -11.65 12.37 13.36
CA VAL A 186 -11.83 12.91 14.72
C VAL A 186 -12.33 11.78 15.63
N VAL A 187 -11.63 11.53 16.72
CA VAL A 187 -11.99 10.53 17.74
C VAL A 187 -12.73 11.23 18.87
N GLU A 188 -13.93 10.77 19.20
CA GLU A 188 -14.75 11.33 20.28
C GLU A 188 -15.43 10.22 21.10
N GLY A 189 -14.96 10.01 22.32
CA GLY A 189 -15.56 9.03 23.24
C GLY A 189 -15.37 7.57 22.80
N GLY A 190 -16.30 6.71 23.21
CA GLY A 190 -16.23 5.25 23.00
C GLY A 190 -15.75 4.50 24.25
N GLN A 191 -15.02 3.40 24.03
CA GLN A 191 -14.42 2.63 25.13
C GLN A 191 -13.50 3.50 26.00
N PRO A 192 -13.28 3.14 27.29
CA PRO A 192 -12.39 3.86 28.18
C PRO A 192 -10.99 4.01 27.57
N LEU A 193 -10.41 5.20 27.67
CA LEU A 193 -9.03 5.44 27.26
C LEU A 193 -8.10 4.61 28.14
N VAL A 194 -7.27 3.76 27.52
CA VAL A 194 -6.23 3.00 28.24
C VAL A 194 -4.85 3.61 27.97
N PRO A 195 -3.88 3.48 28.90
CA PRO A 195 -2.52 3.92 28.62
C PRO A 195 -1.94 3.19 27.41
N ARG A 196 -1.23 3.89 26.53
CA ARG A 196 -0.55 3.30 25.36
C ARG A 196 0.34 2.14 25.78
N GLY A 197 0.19 1.00 25.10
CA GLY A 197 0.92 -0.24 25.39
C GLY A 197 0.48 -1.03 26.62
N SER A 198 -0.52 -0.56 27.40
CA SER A 198 -0.99 -1.27 28.61
C SER A 198 -1.69 -2.60 28.32
N GLY A 199 -2.25 -2.77 27.11
CA GLY A 199 -2.90 -4.01 26.67
C GLY A 199 -1.95 -5.08 26.14
N GLY A 200 -0.64 -4.85 26.15
CA GLY A 200 0.33 -5.74 25.52
C GLY A 200 0.27 -5.69 23.99
N ASP A 201 0.65 -6.80 23.34
CA ASP A 201 0.59 -6.95 21.89
C ASP A 201 -0.85 -7.26 21.44
N LEU A 202 -1.47 -6.30 20.75
CA LEU A 202 -2.86 -6.37 20.30
C LEU A 202 -2.95 -6.42 18.77
N ARG A 203 -1.89 -6.89 18.12
CA ARG A 203 -1.83 -7.01 16.67
C ARG A 203 -2.70 -8.17 16.19
N VAL A 204 -3.32 -7.96 15.04
CA VAL A 204 -4.25 -8.93 14.43
C VAL A 204 -3.71 -9.39 13.09
N TRP A 205 -3.79 -10.68 12.82
CA TRP A 205 -3.44 -11.29 11.54
C TRP A 205 -4.66 -11.83 10.83
N GLN A 206 -4.78 -11.51 9.54
CA GLN A 206 -5.76 -12.07 8.61
C GLN A 206 -5.01 -12.68 7.44
N GLY A 207 -4.78 -14.00 7.53
CA GLY A 207 -4.15 -14.78 6.47
C GLY A 207 -5.15 -15.25 5.41
N GLY A 208 -4.61 -15.93 4.39
CA GLY A 208 -5.37 -16.50 3.28
C GLY A 208 -5.60 -15.45 2.20
N ASP A 209 -5.04 -15.69 1.03
CA ASP A 209 -5.30 -14.90 -0.18
C ASP A 209 -5.89 -15.76 -1.28
N ALA A 210 -6.19 -15.15 -2.42
CA ALA A 210 -6.70 -15.85 -3.60
C ALA A 210 -5.84 -17.06 -4.00
N SER A 211 -4.52 -16.98 -3.82
CA SER A 211 -3.58 -18.07 -4.15
C SER A 211 -3.50 -19.16 -3.08
N ASN A 212 -3.80 -18.83 -1.82
CA ASN A 212 -3.68 -19.71 -0.66
C ASN A 212 -4.95 -19.63 0.21
N PRO A 213 -6.14 -19.95 -0.35
CA PRO A 213 -7.40 -19.77 0.35
C PRO A 213 -7.48 -20.64 1.61
N GLY A 214 -8.01 -20.08 2.71
CA GLY A 214 -8.19 -20.79 3.98
C GLY A 214 -6.89 -21.09 4.75
N THR A 215 -5.76 -20.56 4.31
CA THR A 215 -4.47 -20.69 5.02
C THR A 215 -4.18 -19.46 5.90
N ASP A 216 -3.08 -19.50 6.64
CA ASP A 216 -2.60 -18.38 7.46
C ASP A 216 -1.43 -17.62 6.81
N VAL A 217 -1.22 -17.76 5.50
CA VAL A 217 -0.11 -17.15 4.75
C VAL A 217 -0.61 -16.39 3.53
N CYS A 218 0.25 -15.54 2.96
CA CYS A 218 0.02 -14.80 1.73
C CYS A 218 1.14 -15.08 0.72
N LYS A 219 0.81 -15.02 -0.57
CA LYS A 219 1.72 -14.86 -1.69
C LYS A 219 2.24 -13.43 -1.70
N TYR A 220 3.54 -13.24 -1.91
CA TYR A 220 4.16 -11.92 -1.99
C TYR A 220 5.41 -11.94 -2.87
N TRP A 221 5.87 -10.76 -3.28
CA TRP A 221 7.12 -10.52 -4.01
C TRP A 221 8.01 -9.60 -3.19
N SER A 222 9.29 -9.54 -3.55
CA SER A 222 10.28 -8.67 -2.88
C SER A 222 10.47 -8.93 -1.39
N SER A 223 9.70 -8.27 -0.52
CA SER A 223 9.83 -8.42 0.92
C SER A 223 8.47 -8.58 1.60
N ASN A 224 8.48 -9.28 2.73
CA ASN A 224 7.39 -9.34 3.68
C ASN A 224 7.58 -8.38 4.86
N ARG A 225 8.41 -7.34 4.71
CA ARG A 225 8.71 -6.31 5.72
C ARG A 225 8.62 -4.92 5.10
N VAL A 226 7.95 -4.01 5.81
CA VAL A 226 7.88 -2.59 5.55
C VAL A 226 9.25 -1.94 5.75
N GLY A 227 9.64 -1.06 4.84
CA GLY A 227 10.92 -0.36 4.78
C GLY A 227 11.99 -1.07 3.94
N ASP A 228 11.87 -2.38 3.68
CA ASP A 228 12.84 -3.11 2.85
C ASP A 228 12.82 -2.65 1.39
N CYS A 229 11.66 -2.17 0.93
CA CYS A 229 11.46 -1.61 -0.40
C CYS A 229 11.33 -0.07 -0.35
N SER A 230 12.03 0.57 0.60
CA SER A 230 12.18 2.03 0.63
C SER A 230 13.49 2.43 -0.04
N PHE A 231 13.42 3.29 -1.05
CA PHE A 231 14.60 3.68 -1.83
C PHE A 231 15.41 4.81 -1.18
N GLY A 232 15.07 5.25 0.03
CA GLY A 232 15.70 6.39 0.71
C GLY A 232 15.76 7.63 -0.19
N ASP A 233 16.83 8.43 -0.10
CA ASP A 233 17.01 9.62 -0.94
C ASP A 233 17.43 9.33 -2.39
N ARG A 234 17.37 8.07 -2.84
CA ARG A 234 17.76 7.71 -4.20
C ARG A 234 16.79 8.34 -5.20
N LYS A 235 17.32 8.67 -6.37
CA LYS A 235 16.56 9.07 -7.55
C LYS A 235 16.98 8.21 -8.73
N PRO A 236 16.12 8.01 -9.73
CA PRO A 236 16.54 7.34 -10.96
C PRO A 236 17.75 8.08 -11.54
N ALA A 237 18.82 7.33 -11.83
CA ALA A 237 20.12 7.93 -12.14
C ALA A 237 20.10 8.66 -13.50
N ASN A 238 19.33 8.17 -14.47
CA ASN A 238 19.24 8.68 -15.82
C ASN A 238 17.81 8.54 -16.37
N PRO A 239 16.85 9.35 -15.90
CA PRO A 239 15.48 9.29 -16.41
C PRO A 239 15.47 9.69 -17.89
N ARG A 240 14.95 8.81 -18.73
CA ARG A 240 14.75 9.06 -20.16
C ARG A 240 13.29 9.48 -20.38
N PRO A 241 13.04 10.53 -21.19
CA PRO A 241 11.69 10.83 -21.66
C PRO A 241 11.07 9.58 -22.29
N ASP A 242 9.80 9.30 -21.96
CA ASP A 242 9.00 8.17 -22.47
C ASP A 242 9.43 6.75 -22.04
N ASP A 243 10.43 6.60 -21.16
CA ASP A 243 10.80 5.32 -20.53
C ASP A 243 10.44 5.33 -19.05
N LEU A 244 9.24 4.84 -18.74
CA LEU A 244 8.68 4.81 -17.38
C LEU A 244 9.56 4.05 -16.38
N LEU A 245 10.27 3.01 -16.83
CA LEU A 245 11.15 2.23 -15.96
C LEU A 245 12.39 3.03 -15.58
N SER A 246 12.96 3.80 -16.52
CA SER A 246 14.08 4.71 -16.22
C SER A 246 13.72 5.87 -15.29
N GLN A 247 12.41 6.15 -15.13
CA GLN A 247 11.88 7.20 -14.27
C GLN A 247 11.48 6.68 -12.87
N SER A 248 11.62 5.37 -12.61
CA SER A 248 11.31 4.75 -11.32
C SER A 248 12.56 4.12 -10.70
N LEU A 249 12.52 3.94 -9.37
CA LEU A 249 13.48 3.13 -8.63
C LEU A 249 13.06 1.66 -8.53
N GLU A 250 11.83 1.34 -8.95
CA GLU A 250 11.29 -0.01 -9.05
C GLU A 250 11.81 -0.78 -10.28
N PRO A 251 11.75 -2.13 -10.27
CA PRO A 251 11.17 -2.99 -9.23
C PRO A 251 12.02 -3.06 -7.96
N CYS A 252 11.39 -3.30 -6.81
CA CYS A 252 12.12 -3.50 -5.55
C CYS A 252 13.01 -4.75 -5.61
N SER A 253 12.53 -5.82 -6.25
CA SER A 253 13.34 -7.01 -6.54
C SER A 253 12.83 -7.76 -7.77
N VAL A 254 13.68 -8.63 -8.31
CA VAL A 254 13.33 -9.59 -9.36
C VAL A 254 13.70 -10.99 -8.88
N ALA A 255 12.83 -11.58 -8.05
CA ALA A 255 13.10 -12.87 -7.40
C ALA A 255 11.96 -13.90 -7.55
N GLY A 256 10.83 -13.50 -8.14
CA GLY A 256 9.62 -14.33 -8.12
C GLY A 256 8.75 -14.10 -6.90
N SER A 257 7.72 -14.93 -6.78
CA SER A 257 6.80 -14.92 -5.64
C SER A 257 7.24 -15.91 -4.55
N PHE A 258 6.95 -15.55 -3.32
CA PHE A 258 7.15 -16.32 -2.10
C PHE A 258 5.80 -16.54 -1.41
N VAL A 259 5.77 -17.36 -0.35
CA VAL A 259 4.61 -17.58 0.50
C VAL A 259 5.02 -17.43 1.96
N GLY A 260 4.29 -16.64 2.74
CA GLY A 260 4.61 -16.40 4.15
C GLY A 260 3.71 -15.38 4.83
N LYS A 261 4.09 -14.97 6.05
CA LYS A 261 3.41 -13.94 6.83
C LYS A 261 4.16 -12.61 6.76
N ALA A 262 3.51 -11.53 7.17
CA ALA A 262 4.18 -10.26 7.42
C ALA A 262 5.23 -10.43 8.54
N ALA A 263 6.48 -10.07 8.26
CA ALA A 263 7.59 -10.22 9.20
C ALA A 263 7.37 -9.39 10.47
N GLU A 264 6.73 -8.20 10.37
CA GLU A 264 6.42 -7.42 11.57
C GLU A 264 5.53 -8.21 12.50
N PHE A 265 4.47 -8.84 11.99
CA PHE A 265 3.51 -9.61 12.80
C PHE A 265 4.24 -10.71 13.57
N GLU A 266 5.09 -11.50 12.91
CA GLU A 266 5.82 -12.61 13.52
C GLU A 266 6.87 -12.17 14.56
N THR A 267 7.50 -11.00 14.37
CA THR A 267 8.65 -10.59 15.18
C THR A 267 8.32 -9.63 16.34
N GLY A 268 7.04 -9.33 16.59
CA GLY A 268 6.66 -8.58 17.80
C GLY A 268 6.66 -7.05 17.69
N GLY A 269 6.92 -6.46 16.51
CA GLY A 269 6.75 -5.01 16.25
C GLY A 269 7.52 -4.03 17.18
N GLY A 270 8.38 -4.51 18.07
CA GLY A 270 9.07 -3.66 19.03
C GLY A 270 10.30 -2.99 18.44
N THR A 271 10.55 -1.75 18.84
CA THR A 271 11.82 -1.00 18.70
C THR A 271 13.07 -1.77 19.17
N ARG A 272 12.90 -2.94 19.79
CA ARG A 272 13.95 -3.86 20.22
C ARG A 272 14.82 -4.39 19.06
N HIS A 273 14.41 -4.25 17.80
CA HIS A 273 15.22 -4.67 16.65
C HIS A 273 16.02 -3.57 15.94
N LEU A 274 15.85 -2.29 16.30
CA LEU A 274 16.71 -1.22 15.75
C LEU A 274 18.11 -1.16 16.43
N ARG A 275 18.38 -2.01 17.43
CA ARG A 275 19.71 -2.19 18.01
C ARG A 275 20.15 -3.66 17.94
N LYS A 276 21.20 -3.89 17.15
CA LYS A 276 22.00 -5.13 16.99
C LYS A 276 21.37 -6.26 16.17
N ARG A 277 21.68 -6.26 14.87
CA ARG A 277 22.14 -7.48 14.19
C ARG A 277 23.14 -7.24 13.06
N TRP A 278 24.17 -6.43 13.32
CA TRP A 278 25.46 -6.62 12.63
C TRP A 278 26.20 -7.73 13.38
N GLY A 279 25.92 -8.99 13.02
CA GLY A 279 26.60 -10.14 13.60
C GLY A 279 25.73 -11.39 13.66
N ARG A 280 26.07 -12.36 12.80
CA ARG A 280 25.58 -13.76 12.75
C ARG A 280 24.17 -13.96 12.18
N GLY A 281 24.16 -14.07 10.85
CA GLY A 281 23.70 -15.27 10.13
C GLY A 281 22.34 -15.82 10.53
N VAL A 282 21.28 -15.18 10.04
CA VAL A 282 20.13 -15.91 9.51
C VAL A 282 20.14 -15.61 8.02
N ARG A 283 20.35 -16.63 7.20
CA ARG A 283 20.32 -16.51 5.74
C ARG A 283 18.89 -16.17 5.31
N SER A 284 18.63 -14.89 5.10
CA SER A 284 17.68 -14.44 4.10
C SER A 284 18.41 -14.50 2.76
N ASP A 285 18.32 -15.62 2.05
CA ASP A 285 18.90 -15.77 0.72
C ASP A 285 18.04 -15.00 -0.29
N ALA A 286 18.14 -13.68 -0.26
CA ALA A 286 17.67 -12.75 -1.29
C ALA A 286 18.33 -11.38 -1.10
N TYR A 287 19.67 -11.34 -1.04
CA TYR A 287 20.40 -10.07 -1.13
C TYR A 287 20.52 -9.68 -2.60
N VAL A 288 19.91 -8.53 -2.92
CA VAL A 288 19.99 -7.82 -4.20
C VAL A 288 21.46 -7.54 -4.52
N ASN A 289 21.98 -8.23 -5.54
CA ASN A 289 23.26 -7.90 -6.14
C ASN A 289 22.96 -6.84 -7.22
N SER A 290 23.37 -5.59 -6.97
CA SER A 290 23.15 -4.44 -7.85
C SER A 290 23.77 -4.58 -9.25
N LYS A 291 24.53 -5.66 -9.51
CA LYS A 291 25.10 -5.97 -10.83
C LYS A 291 24.18 -6.77 -11.76
N ILE A 292 23.01 -7.22 -11.30
CA ILE A 292 22.09 -8.01 -12.15
C ILE A 292 21.09 -7.13 -12.90
N VAL A 293 20.84 -5.90 -12.44
CA VAL A 293 19.86 -4.99 -13.09
C VAL A 293 20.34 -4.50 -14.47
N GLU A 294 21.65 -4.41 -14.71
CA GLU A 294 22.18 -4.03 -16.04
C GLU A 294 22.01 -5.13 -17.10
N ALA A 295 21.87 -6.40 -16.71
CA ALA A 295 21.78 -7.52 -17.65
C ALA A 295 20.33 -7.88 -18.07
N ALA A 296 19.31 -7.31 -17.41
CA ALA A 296 17.91 -7.62 -17.70
C ALA A 296 17.25 -6.67 -18.72
N ILE A 297 17.93 -5.59 -19.13
CA ILE A 297 17.38 -4.57 -20.04
C ILE A 297 17.59 -4.94 -21.52
N GLU A 298 18.30 -6.02 -21.84
CA GLU A 298 18.66 -6.36 -23.23
C GLU A 298 17.72 -7.37 -23.94
N LEU A 299 16.53 -7.65 -23.40
CA LEU A 299 15.58 -8.58 -24.03
C LEU A 299 14.17 -7.97 -24.22
N ASP A 300 13.82 -7.83 -25.50
CA ASP A 300 12.49 -7.58 -26.10
C ASP A 300 12.04 -6.12 -26.31
N ASP A 301 12.86 -5.36 -27.05
CA ASP A 301 12.59 -3.99 -27.53
C ASP A 301 11.62 -3.92 -28.74
N ARG A 302 10.61 -4.82 -28.85
CA ARG A 302 9.77 -4.87 -30.07
C ARG A 302 8.28 -5.15 -29.91
N ARG A 303 7.64 -4.94 -28.74
CA ARG A 303 6.17 -5.08 -28.66
C ARG A 303 5.50 -3.98 -27.84
N PRO A 304 4.34 -3.46 -28.32
CA PRO A 304 3.65 -2.36 -27.66
C PRO A 304 3.20 -2.77 -26.26
N ILE A 305 3.63 -1.97 -25.28
CA ILE A 305 3.13 -2.00 -23.91
C ILE A 305 1.69 -1.50 -23.96
N TYR A 306 0.72 -2.39 -23.74
CA TYR A 306 -0.66 -1.98 -23.53
C TYR A 306 -0.77 -1.42 -22.10
N LEU A 307 -1.03 -0.12 -22.00
CA LEU A 307 -1.54 0.54 -20.80
C LEU A 307 -2.94 -0.02 -20.52
N ILE A 308 -3.08 -0.80 -19.45
CA ILE A 308 -4.36 -1.09 -18.78
C ILE A 308 -4.14 -0.97 -17.29
#